data_AF-A0A4U5N1E6-F1
#
_entry.id   AF-A0A4U5N1E6-F1
#
_cell.length_a   1.000
_cell.length_b   1.000
_cell.length_c   1.000
_cell.angle_alpha   90.00
_cell.angle_beta   90.00
_cell.angle_gamma   90.00
#
_symmetry.space_group_name_H-M   'P 1'
#
loop_
_entity.id
_entity.type
_entity.pdbx_description
1 polymer ?
#
loop_
_entity_poly.entity_id
_entity_poly.type
_entity_poly.pdbx_seq_one_letter_code
_entity_poly.pdbx_strand_id
1 'polypeptide(L)'
;MSKTSAVFKLKIRYRDLSEMRIDSRKQTIQDLKWLIFCRRSGSREIEIGVEHDLLKRAITWSRAHLKVVARSKDKMIYSHETTSSFSNYFSNSYYFDKFPNDDEITIAVKIRVEKSKFVTFDKLQEGSADVKLELTDGDLYVSKMLLSHHSSYFEAMFQSDAFIEGQKGVCQLSDVKIEHFLFLLHSVYGLPIYFDSPMEEILNEVTELADRFNMEVMLAKTEEYLMSLPHQEVKKRLEFADRFRFSGLRKYIIDSLEADDIEPLVNDSHDDFDSVSVTLNSLLQPFKLSCAACSSSPNRRLENRCVCIKVLRYTIN
;
A
#
# COMPACT_ATOMS: atom_id res chain seq x y z
N MET A 1 21.82 -1.44 13.00
CA MET A 1 21.44 -0.46 11.97
C MET A 1 22.54 0.55 11.73
N SER A 2 22.70 1.05 10.51
CA SER A 2 23.45 2.28 10.22
C SER A 2 22.53 3.49 10.33
N LYS A 3 23.04 4.60 10.87
CA LYS A 3 22.32 5.88 10.93
C LYS A 3 23.17 6.96 10.29
N THR A 4 22.60 7.66 9.31
CA THR A 4 23.27 8.78 8.63
C THR A 4 22.24 9.87 8.39
N SER A 5 22.66 11.13 8.44
CA SER A 5 21.76 12.25 8.16
C SER A 5 22.39 13.25 7.22
N ALA A 6 21.57 13.86 6.37
CA ALA A 6 21.95 15.01 5.57
C ALA A 6 20.90 16.11 5.69
N VAL A 7 21.28 17.33 5.33
CA VAL A 7 20.38 18.47 5.27
C VAL A 7 20.35 18.97 3.84
N PHE A 8 19.15 19.04 3.29
CA PHE A 8 18.86 19.66 2.01
C PHE A 8 18.30 21.04 2.25
N LYS A 9 18.65 21.98 1.37
CA LYS A 9 18.14 23.35 1.42
C LYS A 9 17.69 23.78 0.03
N LEU A 10 16.50 24.32 -0.05
CA LEU A 10 15.96 25.03 -1.22
C LEU A 10 15.64 26.46 -0.81
N LYS A 11 16.02 27.40 -1.67
CA LYS A 11 15.62 28.80 -1.56
C LYS A 11 14.64 29.06 -2.69
N ILE A 12 13.45 29.51 -2.33
CA ILE A 12 12.35 29.70 -3.26
C ILE A 12 11.63 31.01 -2.95
N ARG A 13 10.93 31.55 -3.95
CA ARG A 13 9.85 32.52 -3.72
C ARG A 13 8.57 31.87 -4.19
N TYR A 14 7.48 32.08 -3.46
CA TYR A 14 6.20 31.45 -3.80
C TYR A 14 5.74 31.77 -5.22
N ARG A 15 5.93 33.03 -5.67
CA ARG A 15 5.60 33.48 -7.03
C ARG A 15 6.39 32.78 -8.14
N ASP A 16 7.56 32.22 -7.82
CA ASP A 16 8.42 31.52 -8.77
C ASP A 16 8.06 30.02 -8.83
N LEU A 17 7.20 29.53 -7.92
CA LEU A 17 6.71 28.16 -7.96
C LEU A 17 5.54 28.02 -8.94
N SER A 18 5.63 26.99 -9.76
CA SER A 18 4.55 26.50 -10.60
C SER A 18 4.20 25.06 -10.19
N GLU A 19 3.32 24.42 -10.94
CA GLU A 19 3.06 22.98 -10.81
C GLU A 19 4.30 22.14 -11.20
N MET A 20 5.23 22.70 -11.98
CA MET A 20 6.54 22.09 -12.18
C MET A 20 7.37 22.20 -10.90
N ARG A 21 7.94 21.07 -10.49
CA ARG A 21 8.76 21.00 -9.28
C ARG A 21 10.17 21.58 -9.49
N ILE A 22 10.69 22.17 -8.43
CA ILE A 22 12.08 22.63 -8.30
C ILE A 22 12.84 21.60 -7.45
N ASP A 23 13.87 21.00 -8.03
CA ASP A 23 14.68 19.98 -7.37
C ASP A 23 15.91 20.59 -6.69
N SER A 24 16.26 20.06 -5.53
CA SER A 24 17.54 20.32 -4.89
C SER A 24 18.68 19.57 -5.58
N ARG A 25 19.92 19.92 -5.26
CA ARG A 25 21.07 19.07 -5.63
C ARG A 25 20.92 17.69 -4.98
N LYS A 26 21.14 16.64 -5.77
CA LYS A 26 21.22 15.27 -5.27
C LYS A 26 22.35 15.14 -4.26
N GLN A 27 22.11 14.41 -3.17
CA GLN A 27 23.13 14.01 -2.20
C GLN A 27 23.06 12.51 -1.97
N THR A 28 24.22 11.90 -1.74
CA THR A 28 24.28 10.47 -1.42
C THR A 28 24.23 10.25 0.09
N ILE A 29 23.29 9.44 0.56
CA ILE A 29 23.14 9.07 1.98
C ILE A 29 22.97 7.55 2.04
N GLN A 30 23.89 6.85 2.73
CA GLN A 30 23.90 5.39 2.80
C GLN A 30 23.81 4.73 1.42
N ASP A 31 24.60 5.28 0.49
CA ASP A 31 24.74 4.85 -0.90
C ASP A 31 23.47 5.00 -1.77
N LEU A 32 22.44 5.64 -1.25
CA LEU A 32 21.23 6.03 -1.97
C LEU A 32 21.37 7.48 -2.42
N LYS A 33 20.87 7.81 -3.61
CA LYS A 33 20.79 9.19 -4.11
C LYS A 33 19.46 9.78 -3.66
N TRP A 34 19.53 10.88 -2.93
CA TRP A 34 18.38 11.60 -2.41
C TRP A 34 18.32 13.00 -3.02
N LEU A 35 17.12 13.49 -3.26
CA LEU A 35 16.83 14.90 -3.47
C LEU A 35 15.54 15.27 -2.74
N ILE A 36 15.43 16.54 -2.38
CA ILE A 36 14.12 17.15 -2.10
C ILE A 36 13.65 17.93 -3.31
N PHE A 37 12.34 18.02 -3.47
CA PHE A 37 11.72 18.88 -4.45
C PHE A 37 10.64 19.74 -3.81
N CYS A 38 10.25 20.79 -4.51
CA CYS A 38 9.22 21.72 -4.09
C CYS A 38 8.37 22.11 -5.31
N ARG A 39 7.03 21.99 -5.23
CA ARG A 39 6.12 22.50 -6.27
C ARG A 39 4.89 23.17 -5.67
N ARG A 40 4.21 24.00 -6.46
CA ARG A 40 2.90 24.54 -6.10
C ARG A 40 1.85 23.46 -6.32
N SER A 41 1.04 23.17 -5.30
CA SER A 41 -0.06 22.19 -5.36
C SER A 41 -1.45 22.85 -5.29
N GLY A 42 -1.51 24.16 -5.08
CA GLY A 42 -2.76 24.91 -4.95
C GLY A 42 -2.53 26.41 -4.81
N SER A 43 -3.59 27.17 -4.54
CA SER A 43 -3.49 28.64 -4.46
C SER A 43 -2.65 29.15 -3.27
N ARG A 44 -2.46 28.31 -2.23
CA ARG A 44 -1.62 28.58 -1.04
C ARG A 44 -0.91 27.33 -0.52
N GLU A 45 -0.59 26.42 -1.42
CA GLU A 45 -0.06 25.10 -1.08
C GLU A 45 1.24 24.84 -1.78
N ILE A 46 2.23 24.41 -1.00
CA ILE A 46 3.47 23.89 -1.52
C ILE A 46 3.56 22.42 -1.14
N GLU A 47 3.79 21.58 -2.14
CA GLU A 47 4.22 20.23 -1.90
C GLU A 47 5.74 20.22 -1.76
N ILE A 48 6.22 19.61 -0.66
CA ILE A 48 7.63 19.33 -0.47
C ILE A 48 7.75 17.82 -0.38
N GLY A 49 8.35 17.23 -1.40
CA GLY A 49 8.61 15.81 -1.41
C GLY A 49 10.08 15.48 -1.38
N VAL A 50 10.34 14.22 -1.11
CA VAL A 50 11.66 13.63 -1.13
C VAL A 50 11.63 12.47 -2.12
N GLU A 51 12.60 12.47 -3.02
CA GLU A 51 12.78 11.40 -3.98
C GLU A 51 14.11 10.71 -3.71
N HIS A 52 14.12 9.39 -3.82
CA HIS A 52 15.33 8.58 -3.69
C HIS A 52 15.27 7.31 -4.54
N ASP A 53 16.40 6.65 -4.72
CA ASP A 53 16.53 5.45 -5.56
C ASP A 53 16.54 4.13 -4.75
N LEU A 54 15.71 4.04 -3.69
CA LEU A 54 15.74 2.92 -2.74
C LEU A 54 15.39 1.58 -3.38
N LEU A 55 14.27 1.47 -4.10
CA LEU A 55 13.86 0.18 -4.67
C LEU A 55 14.72 -0.20 -5.87
N LYS A 56 15.31 0.77 -6.59
CA LYS A 56 16.33 0.51 -7.62
C LYS A 56 17.58 -0.19 -7.06
N ARG A 57 17.80 -0.07 -5.76
CA ARG A 57 18.92 -0.69 -5.09
C ARG A 57 18.54 -1.94 -4.30
N ALA A 58 17.27 -2.39 -4.34
CA ALA A 58 16.80 -3.54 -3.57
C ALA A 58 17.23 -3.51 -2.08
N ILE A 59 17.31 -2.30 -1.52
CA ILE A 59 17.81 -2.08 -0.17
C ILE A 59 16.67 -2.32 0.82
N THR A 60 16.92 -3.22 1.77
CA THR A 60 16.01 -3.67 2.84
C THR A 60 15.57 -2.58 3.79
N TRP A 61 14.69 -2.98 4.73
CA TRP A 61 14.22 -2.22 5.89
C TRP A 61 15.06 -0.99 6.19
N SER A 62 14.51 0.12 5.72
CA SER A 62 15.03 1.44 5.97
C SER A 62 13.89 2.34 6.43
N ARG A 63 14.26 3.30 7.26
CA ARG A 63 13.36 4.29 7.82
C ARG A 63 13.98 5.66 7.58
N ALA A 64 13.20 6.56 6.98
CA ALA A 64 13.59 7.93 6.79
C ALA A 64 12.83 8.80 7.81
N HIS A 65 13.57 9.46 8.69
CA HIS A 65 13.03 10.53 9.52
C HIS A 65 13.29 11.86 8.83
N LEU A 66 12.24 12.63 8.66
CA LEU A 66 12.27 13.92 7.99
C LEU A 66 11.86 15.01 8.94
N LYS A 67 12.66 16.07 8.95
CA LYS A 67 12.32 17.33 9.58
C LYS A 67 12.33 18.42 8.52
N VAL A 68 11.14 18.91 8.18
CA VAL A 68 10.93 20.02 7.25
C VAL A 68 10.81 21.30 8.07
N VAL A 69 11.60 22.31 7.72
CA VAL A 69 11.54 23.63 8.35
C VAL A 69 11.53 24.70 7.26
N ALA A 70 10.52 25.55 7.25
CA ALA A 70 10.48 26.72 6.38
C ALA A 70 10.73 27.99 7.19
N ARG A 71 11.59 28.86 6.66
CA ARG A 71 11.88 30.18 7.24
C ARG A 71 11.65 31.27 6.19
N SER A 72 10.98 32.35 6.58
CA SER A 72 11.05 33.62 5.87
C SER A 72 11.98 34.53 6.66
N LYS A 73 13.03 35.04 6.01
CA LYS A 73 14.13 35.74 6.70
C LYS A 73 14.67 34.84 7.83
N ASP A 74 14.72 35.33 9.07
CA ASP A 74 15.16 34.55 10.23
C ASP A 74 14.02 33.92 11.05
N LYS A 75 12.76 34.16 10.66
CA LYS A 75 11.59 33.65 11.38
C LYS A 75 11.17 32.29 10.82
N MET A 76 11.08 31.30 11.71
CA MET A 76 10.46 30.02 11.39
C MET A 76 8.96 30.23 11.19
N ILE A 77 8.47 29.85 10.02
CA ILE A 77 7.04 29.96 9.66
C ILE A 77 6.38 28.59 9.60
N TYR A 78 7.16 27.52 9.51
CA TYR A 78 6.66 26.14 9.48
C TYR A 78 7.70 25.16 10.01
N SER A 79 7.25 24.13 10.72
CA SER A 79 8.07 22.98 11.11
C SER A 79 7.20 21.74 11.20
N HIS A 80 7.64 20.66 10.58
CA HIS A 80 6.98 19.36 10.67
C HIS A 80 8.02 18.25 10.71
N GLU A 81 7.71 17.22 11.49
CA GLU A 81 8.51 16.01 11.59
C GLU A 81 7.64 14.83 11.22
N THR A 82 8.12 14.02 10.27
CA THR A 82 7.46 12.80 9.85
C THR A 82 8.48 11.67 9.75
N THR A 83 8.00 10.45 9.90
CA THR A 83 8.79 9.25 9.70
C THR A 83 8.08 8.44 8.64
N SER A 84 8.78 8.15 7.56
CA SER A 84 8.29 7.28 6.49
C SER A 84 9.16 6.03 6.46
N SER A 85 8.49 4.91 6.16
CA SER A 85 9.17 3.67 5.84
C SER A 85 8.90 3.34 4.38
N PHE A 86 9.83 2.61 3.78
CA PHE A 86 9.65 1.82 2.56
C PHE A 86 8.63 2.31 1.51
N SER A 87 9.04 3.27 0.68
CA SER A 87 8.47 3.53 -0.66
C SER A 87 9.56 4.12 -1.55
N ASN A 88 9.42 4.05 -2.89
CA ASN A 88 10.35 4.73 -3.81
C ASN A 88 10.23 6.26 -3.80
N TYR A 89 9.12 6.74 -3.27
CA TYR A 89 8.68 8.10 -3.40
C TYR A 89 7.78 8.40 -2.21
N PHE A 90 8.11 9.42 -1.45
CA PHE A 90 7.17 9.95 -0.48
C PHE A 90 7.20 11.47 -0.57
N SER A 91 6.03 12.04 -0.83
CA SER A 91 5.84 13.47 -0.79
C SER A 91 4.83 13.82 0.27
N ASN A 92 4.99 15.01 0.86
CA ASN A 92 4.02 15.54 1.80
C ASN A 92 3.59 16.90 1.27
N SER A 93 2.28 17.09 1.14
CA SER A 93 1.71 18.39 0.83
C SER A 93 1.63 19.23 2.10
N TYR A 94 2.19 20.43 2.04
CA TYR A 94 2.23 21.33 3.18
C TYR A 94 1.42 22.59 2.87
N TYR A 95 0.40 22.80 3.71
CA TYR A 95 -0.48 23.95 3.64
C TYR A 95 0.14 25.11 4.42
N PHE A 96 0.14 26.31 3.82
CA PHE A 96 0.61 27.50 4.49
C PHE A 96 -0.49 28.55 4.46
N ASP A 97 -1.03 28.91 5.64
CA ASP A 97 -2.15 29.84 5.77
C ASP A 97 -1.87 31.22 5.14
N LYS A 98 -0.61 31.66 5.22
CA LYS A 98 -0.12 32.91 4.64
C LYS A 98 1.31 32.73 4.14
N PHE A 99 1.48 32.62 2.82
CA PHE A 99 2.77 32.93 2.24
C PHE A 99 2.99 34.44 2.30
N PRO A 100 4.14 34.92 2.80
CA PRO A 100 4.56 36.28 2.50
C PRO A 100 4.81 36.32 0.99
N ASN A 101 3.86 36.88 0.24
CA ASN A 101 3.77 36.76 -1.22
C ASN A 101 5.02 37.22 -1.99
N ASP A 102 5.98 37.90 -1.34
CA ASP A 102 7.25 38.36 -1.93
C ASP A 102 8.52 38.01 -1.16
N ASP A 103 8.43 37.43 0.04
CA ASP A 103 9.65 37.10 0.79
C ASP A 103 10.31 35.83 0.23
N GLU A 104 11.64 35.81 0.24
CA GLU A 104 12.42 34.58 0.02
C GLU A 104 12.17 33.62 1.18
N ILE A 105 11.81 32.39 0.86
CA ILE A 105 11.60 31.31 1.81
C ILE A 105 12.73 30.31 1.65
N THR A 106 13.38 29.99 2.75
CA THR A 106 14.32 28.88 2.82
C THR A 106 13.62 27.67 3.40
N ILE A 107 13.49 26.63 2.58
CA ILE A 107 13.05 25.30 2.99
C ILE A 107 14.30 24.49 3.32
N ALA A 108 14.40 23.99 4.55
CA ALA A 108 15.43 23.06 4.96
C ALA A 108 14.77 21.73 5.34
N VAL A 109 15.23 20.64 4.72
CA VAL A 109 14.77 19.28 5.03
C VAL A 109 15.96 18.51 5.57
N LYS A 110 15.91 18.13 6.85
CA LYS A 110 16.86 17.19 7.44
C LYS A 110 16.31 15.79 7.26
N ILE A 111 17.07 14.95 6.58
CA ILE A 111 16.74 13.54 6.37
C ILE A 111 17.71 12.72 7.23
N ARG A 112 17.19 11.86 8.10
CA ARG A 112 17.96 10.83 8.80
C ARG A 112 17.50 9.47 8.30
N VAL A 113 18.40 8.74 7.66
CA VAL A 113 18.16 7.39 7.17
C VAL A 113 18.70 6.40 8.18
N GLU A 114 17.84 5.49 8.62
CA GLU A 114 18.21 4.30 9.35
C GLU A 114 18.06 3.11 8.41
N LYS A 115 19.09 2.26 8.27
CA LYS A 115 19.07 1.09 7.39
C LYS A 115 19.61 -0.14 8.09
N SER A 116 19.09 -1.32 7.72
CA SER A 116 19.71 -2.59 8.13
C SER A 116 21.12 -2.72 7.54
N LYS A 117 22.06 -3.25 8.34
CA LYS A 117 23.42 -3.57 7.86
C LYS A 117 23.55 -5.01 7.38
N PHE A 118 22.58 -5.87 7.73
CA PHE A 118 22.74 -7.31 7.67
C PHE A 118 21.95 -7.96 6.54
N VAL A 119 20.80 -7.39 6.18
CA VAL A 119 19.96 -7.95 5.12
C VAL A 119 20.10 -7.03 3.92
N THR A 120 20.56 -7.52 2.78
CA THR A 120 20.44 -6.85 1.47
C THR A 120 20.15 -7.92 0.43
N PHE A 121 19.37 -7.57 -0.59
CA PHE A 121 18.98 -8.51 -1.64
C PHE A 121 19.61 -8.16 -2.99
N ASP A 122 20.39 -7.08 -3.07
CA ASP A 122 21.00 -6.54 -4.29
C ASP A 122 22.24 -7.30 -4.77
N LYS A 123 22.72 -8.25 -3.97
CA LYS A 123 23.90 -9.05 -4.27
C LYS A 123 23.84 -10.40 -3.57
N LEU A 124 24.50 -11.38 -4.16
CA LEU A 124 24.72 -12.68 -3.52
C LEU A 124 25.54 -12.49 -2.24
N GLN A 125 25.03 -13.00 -1.13
CA GLN A 125 25.73 -13.06 0.15
C GLN A 125 25.95 -14.53 0.51
N GLU A 126 27.20 -14.97 0.49
CA GLU A 126 27.57 -16.35 0.81
C GLU A 126 27.03 -16.74 2.19
N GLY A 127 26.35 -17.89 2.27
CA GLY A 127 25.76 -18.42 3.49
C GLY A 127 24.39 -17.84 3.85
N SER A 128 23.90 -16.79 3.19
CA SER A 128 22.55 -16.22 3.43
C SER A 128 21.67 -16.11 2.18
N ALA A 129 22.24 -16.28 1.00
CA ALA A 129 21.51 -16.37 -0.26
C ALA A 129 22.10 -17.48 -1.15
N ASP A 130 21.23 -18.26 -1.78
CA ASP A 130 21.53 -19.43 -2.60
C ASP A 130 20.59 -19.55 -3.82
N VAL A 131 19.74 -18.54 -4.05
CA VAL A 131 18.95 -18.39 -5.27
C VAL A 131 18.92 -16.94 -5.74
N LYS A 132 19.01 -16.76 -7.05
CA LYS A 132 18.76 -15.49 -7.75
C LYS A 132 17.33 -15.48 -8.28
N LEU A 133 16.55 -14.47 -7.94
CA LEU A 133 15.26 -14.19 -8.55
C LEU A 133 15.47 -13.15 -9.65
N GLU A 134 15.05 -13.44 -10.88
CA GLU A 134 15.03 -12.49 -11.99
C GLU A 134 13.63 -11.90 -12.10
N LEU A 135 13.49 -10.62 -11.76
CA LEU A 135 12.23 -9.87 -11.73
C LEU A 135 12.14 -8.90 -12.91
N THR A 136 10.97 -8.25 -13.10
CA THR A 136 10.73 -7.32 -14.21
C THR A 136 11.77 -6.19 -14.29
N ASP A 137 12.18 -5.66 -13.14
CA ASP A 137 12.99 -4.45 -13.00
C ASP A 137 14.35 -4.67 -12.31
N GLY A 138 14.78 -5.94 -12.16
CA GLY A 138 16.11 -6.30 -11.69
C GLY A 138 16.18 -7.68 -11.04
N ASP A 139 17.31 -7.95 -10.38
CA ASP A 139 17.57 -9.23 -9.73
C ASP A 139 17.58 -9.09 -8.22
N LEU A 140 17.08 -10.11 -7.51
CA LEU A 140 17.18 -10.25 -6.06
C LEU A 140 17.91 -11.55 -5.69
N TYR A 141 18.70 -11.52 -4.63
CA TYR A 141 19.39 -12.70 -4.11
C TYR A 141 18.86 -13.05 -2.73
N VAL A 142 18.31 -14.26 -2.59
CA VAL A 142 17.57 -14.69 -1.40
C VAL A 142 17.88 -16.14 -1.04
N SER A 143 17.31 -16.61 0.09
CA SER A 143 17.48 -17.98 0.59
C SER A 143 16.31 -18.87 0.14
N LYS A 144 16.61 -19.97 -0.53
CA LYS A 144 15.67 -21.05 -0.87
C LYS A 144 15.00 -21.57 0.38
N MET A 145 15.79 -21.89 1.42
CA MET A 145 15.28 -22.43 2.68
C MET A 145 14.24 -21.51 3.31
N LEU A 146 14.52 -20.21 3.41
CA LEU A 146 13.56 -19.25 3.99
C LEU A 146 12.32 -19.10 3.11
N LEU A 147 12.47 -18.98 1.79
CA LEU A 147 11.33 -18.91 0.88
C LEU A 147 10.45 -20.16 0.98
N SER A 148 11.03 -21.37 0.89
CA SER A 148 10.31 -22.63 1.01
C SER A 148 9.57 -22.76 2.34
N HIS A 149 10.18 -22.31 3.44
CA HIS A 149 9.54 -22.38 4.75
C HIS A 149 8.30 -21.50 4.87
N HIS A 150 8.23 -20.42 4.08
CA HIS A 150 7.14 -19.45 4.10
C HIS A 150 6.20 -19.56 2.89
N SER A 151 6.46 -20.46 1.95
CA SER A 151 5.72 -20.60 0.70
C SER A 151 5.79 -22.03 0.19
N SER A 152 4.65 -22.72 0.20
CA SER A 152 4.55 -24.06 -0.39
C SER A 152 4.80 -24.07 -1.90
N TYR A 153 4.57 -22.93 -2.57
CA TYR A 153 4.88 -22.75 -3.99
C TYR A 153 6.39 -22.80 -4.22
N PHE A 154 7.17 -22.01 -3.48
CA PHE A 154 8.62 -22.01 -3.59
C PHE A 154 9.23 -23.31 -3.08
N GLU A 155 8.64 -23.94 -2.07
CA GLU A 155 9.01 -25.28 -1.63
C GLU A 155 8.93 -26.29 -2.77
N ALA A 156 7.74 -26.39 -3.40
CA ALA A 156 7.53 -27.31 -4.52
C ALA A 156 8.45 -26.99 -5.71
N MET A 157 8.67 -25.71 -6.00
CA MET A 157 9.56 -25.27 -7.07
C MET A 157 11.01 -25.69 -6.82
N PHE A 158 11.54 -25.48 -5.61
CA PHE A 158 12.95 -25.74 -5.30
C PHE A 158 13.26 -27.22 -5.02
N GLN A 159 12.28 -28.02 -4.60
CA GLN A 159 12.46 -29.45 -4.34
C GLN A 159 12.28 -30.33 -5.59
N SER A 160 11.71 -29.81 -6.66
CA SER A 160 11.40 -30.60 -7.85
C SER A 160 12.57 -30.64 -8.83
N ASP A 161 13.00 -31.85 -9.19
CA ASP A 161 13.97 -32.10 -10.24
C ASP A 161 13.45 -31.73 -11.65
N ALA A 162 12.15 -31.50 -11.80
CA ALA A 162 11.53 -31.10 -13.06
C ALA A 162 11.66 -29.60 -13.36
N PHE A 163 11.91 -28.78 -12.34
CA PHE A 163 12.15 -27.35 -12.53
C PHE A 163 13.65 -27.10 -12.69
N ILE A 164 14.01 -26.51 -13.83
CA ILE A 164 15.37 -26.09 -14.12
C ILE A 164 15.85 -25.07 -13.07
N GLU A 165 14.91 -24.34 -12.47
CA GLU A 165 15.10 -23.34 -11.42
C GLU A 165 15.67 -23.95 -10.13
N GLY A 166 15.19 -25.15 -9.75
CA GLY A 166 15.72 -25.91 -8.61
C GLY A 166 17.20 -26.28 -8.80
N GLN A 167 17.58 -26.61 -10.04
CA GLN A 167 18.91 -27.06 -10.42
C GLN A 167 19.91 -25.92 -10.69
N LYS A 168 19.47 -24.80 -11.26
CA LYS A 168 20.34 -23.69 -11.68
C LYS A 168 20.55 -22.60 -10.64
N GLY A 169 19.76 -22.60 -9.56
CA GLY A 169 19.82 -21.52 -8.55
C GLY A 169 19.34 -20.17 -9.09
N VAL A 170 18.53 -20.17 -10.15
CA VAL A 170 17.92 -18.98 -10.76
C VAL A 170 16.42 -19.26 -10.93
N CYS A 171 15.57 -18.35 -10.47
CA CYS A 171 14.13 -18.41 -10.59
C CYS A 171 13.64 -17.19 -11.39
N GLN A 172 12.89 -17.43 -12.46
CA GLN A 172 12.39 -16.35 -13.33
C GLN A 172 10.98 -15.96 -12.94
N LEU A 173 10.80 -14.70 -12.52
CA LEU A 173 9.55 -14.07 -12.13
C LEU A 173 9.37 -12.77 -12.92
N SER A 174 9.37 -12.89 -14.26
CA SER A 174 9.48 -11.76 -15.19
C SER A 174 8.28 -10.80 -15.17
N ASP A 175 7.16 -11.19 -14.58
CA ASP A 175 5.95 -10.40 -14.38
C ASP A 175 5.83 -9.80 -12.97
N VAL A 176 6.84 -9.98 -12.12
CA VAL A 176 6.86 -9.48 -10.75
C VAL A 176 7.80 -8.28 -10.63
N LYS A 177 7.32 -7.17 -10.07
CA LYS A 177 8.15 -6.00 -9.74
C LYS A 177 8.85 -6.19 -8.39
N ILE A 178 10.09 -5.71 -8.30
CA ILE A 178 10.88 -5.69 -7.06
C ILE A 178 10.12 -4.99 -5.92
N GLU A 179 9.48 -3.86 -6.20
CA GLU A 179 8.71 -3.08 -5.21
C GLU A 179 7.68 -3.94 -4.45
N HIS A 180 6.89 -4.72 -5.18
CA HIS A 180 5.84 -5.55 -4.58
C HIS A 180 6.43 -6.78 -3.88
N PHE A 181 7.44 -7.42 -4.49
CA PHE A 181 8.04 -8.64 -3.93
C PHE A 181 8.86 -8.38 -2.66
N LEU A 182 9.40 -7.17 -2.49
CA LEU A 182 10.16 -6.82 -1.27
C LEU A 182 9.29 -6.85 0.00
N PHE A 183 7.99 -6.57 -0.08
CA PHE A 183 7.08 -6.73 1.05
C PHE A 183 6.92 -8.20 1.48
N LEU A 184 6.84 -9.11 0.51
CA LEU A 184 6.85 -10.55 0.77
C LEU A 184 8.14 -10.97 1.46
N LEU A 185 9.29 -10.51 0.95
CA LEU A 185 10.60 -10.80 1.55
C LEU A 185 10.74 -10.22 2.95
N HIS A 186 10.15 -9.06 3.25
CA HIS A 186 10.13 -8.55 4.62
C HIS A 186 9.40 -9.52 5.55
N SER A 187 8.30 -10.12 5.11
CA SER A 187 7.59 -11.14 5.89
C SER A 187 8.46 -12.38 6.13
N VAL A 188 9.11 -12.89 5.08
CA VAL A 188 9.98 -14.08 5.10
C VAL A 188 11.21 -13.89 5.98
N TYR A 189 11.81 -12.70 5.98
CA TYR A 189 13.04 -12.41 6.72
C TYR A 189 12.77 -11.79 8.11
N GLY A 190 11.51 -11.76 8.57
CA GLY A 190 11.16 -11.18 9.87
C GLY A 190 11.45 -9.68 9.98
N LEU A 191 11.45 -8.97 8.85
CA LEU A 191 11.62 -7.52 8.82
C LEU A 191 10.28 -6.82 9.08
N PRO A 192 10.28 -5.62 9.68
CA PRO A 192 9.06 -4.86 9.86
C PRO A 192 8.39 -4.52 8.51
N ILE A 193 7.07 -4.70 8.48
CA ILE A 193 6.19 -4.28 7.39
C ILE A 193 5.39 -3.09 7.91
N TYR A 194 5.39 -2.00 7.15
CA TYR A 194 4.59 -0.83 7.49
C TYR A 194 3.50 -0.71 6.44
N PHE A 195 2.27 -0.69 6.92
CA PHE A 195 1.10 -0.46 6.10
C PHE A 195 0.74 1.04 6.18
N ASP A 196 1.66 1.89 5.69
CA ASP A 196 1.42 3.32 5.52
C ASP A 196 0.85 3.62 4.11
N SER A 197 0.55 4.89 3.82
CA SER A 197 -0.08 5.30 2.55
C SER A 197 0.60 4.71 1.30
N PRO A 198 1.93 4.63 1.19
CA PRO A 198 2.56 3.96 0.06
C PRO A 198 2.23 2.47 -0.08
N MET A 199 2.11 1.74 1.03
CA MET A 199 1.70 0.34 1.01
C MET A 199 0.23 0.19 0.64
N GLU A 200 -0.63 1.16 1.00
CA GLU A 200 -2.04 1.14 0.59
C GLU A 200 -2.19 1.20 -0.95
N GLU A 201 -1.34 1.97 -1.63
CA GLU A 201 -1.35 2.12 -3.10
C GLU A 201 -1.02 0.82 -3.84
N ILE A 202 -0.21 -0.07 -3.24
CA ILE A 202 0.23 -1.33 -3.84
C ILE A 202 -0.32 -2.57 -3.11
N LEU A 203 -1.27 -2.37 -2.20
CA LEU A 203 -1.77 -3.43 -1.31
C LEU A 203 -2.37 -4.59 -2.12
N ASN A 204 -3.06 -4.26 -3.21
CA ASN A 204 -3.67 -5.26 -4.09
C ASN A 204 -2.59 -6.14 -4.73
N GLU A 205 -1.58 -5.55 -5.34
CA GLU A 205 -0.50 -6.27 -6.01
C GLU A 205 0.31 -7.13 -5.04
N VAL A 206 0.62 -6.62 -3.85
CA VAL A 206 1.31 -7.41 -2.83
C VAL A 206 0.45 -8.60 -2.38
N THR A 207 -0.86 -8.40 -2.22
CA THR A 207 -1.78 -9.46 -1.79
C THR A 207 -1.98 -10.51 -2.89
N GLU A 208 -2.08 -10.10 -4.15
CA GLU A 208 -2.12 -11.00 -5.31
C GLU A 208 -0.87 -11.88 -5.39
N LEU A 209 0.31 -11.32 -5.17
CA LEU A 209 1.54 -12.09 -5.14
C LEU A 209 1.61 -13.03 -3.93
N ALA A 210 1.16 -12.58 -2.76
CA ALA A 210 1.10 -13.42 -1.57
C ALA A 210 0.18 -14.63 -1.77
N ASP A 211 -1.00 -14.43 -2.38
CA ASP A 211 -1.93 -15.51 -2.74
C ASP A 211 -1.33 -16.44 -3.80
N ARG A 212 -0.80 -15.88 -4.89
CA ARG A 212 -0.15 -16.64 -5.98
C ARG A 212 0.99 -17.53 -5.48
N PHE A 213 1.80 -17.04 -4.55
CA PHE A 213 2.94 -17.77 -4.01
C PHE A 213 2.61 -18.49 -2.71
N ASN A 214 1.34 -18.63 -2.33
CA ASN A 214 0.92 -19.32 -1.09
C ASN A 214 1.69 -18.85 0.17
N MET A 215 1.82 -17.54 0.35
CA MET A 215 2.51 -16.92 1.48
C MET A 215 1.53 -16.54 2.60
N GLU A 216 1.07 -17.54 3.35
CA GLU A 216 0.02 -17.39 4.38
C GLU A 216 0.35 -16.34 5.44
N VAL A 217 1.62 -16.24 5.88
CA VAL A 217 2.05 -15.25 6.88
C VAL A 217 1.86 -13.82 6.37
N MET A 218 2.07 -13.57 5.08
CA MET A 218 1.81 -12.24 4.51
C MET A 218 0.31 -11.97 4.42
N LEU A 219 -0.48 -12.95 3.95
CA LEU A 219 -1.94 -12.84 3.87
C LEU A 219 -2.57 -12.55 5.24
N ALA A 220 -2.12 -13.24 6.30
CA ALA A 220 -2.58 -13.00 7.66
C ALA A 220 -2.26 -11.57 8.14
N LYS A 221 -1.04 -11.07 7.89
CA LYS A 221 -0.67 -9.68 8.23
C LYS A 221 -1.51 -8.65 7.46
N THR A 222 -1.80 -8.92 6.18
CA THR A 222 -2.69 -8.09 5.37
C THR A 222 -4.10 -8.06 5.96
N GLU A 223 -4.64 -9.23 6.33
CA GLU A 223 -5.97 -9.33 6.96
C GLU A 223 -6.02 -8.57 8.29
N GLU A 224 -5.03 -8.77 9.17
CA GLU A 224 -4.90 -8.04 10.44
C GLU A 224 -4.84 -6.52 10.25
N TYR A 225 -4.05 -6.05 9.27
CA TYR A 225 -3.98 -4.63 8.94
C TYR A 225 -5.34 -4.10 8.50
N LEU A 226 -6.01 -4.78 7.57
CA LEU A 226 -7.32 -4.36 7.07
C LEU A 226 -8.34 -4.29 8.21
N MET A 227 -8.33 -5.24 9.14
CA MET A 227 -9.22 -5.21 10.31
C MET A 227 -8.89 -4.09 11.31
N SER A 228 -7.69 -3.51 11.25
CA SER A 228 -7.27 -2.39 12.11
C SER A 228 -7.68 -1.02 11.58
N LEU A 229 -8.16 -0.94 10.32
CA LEU A 229 -8.58 0.30 9.69
C LEU A 229 -9.87 0.88 10.31
N PRO A 230 -10.15 2.18 10.11
CA PRO A 230 -11.43 2.77 10.49
C PRO A 230 -12.60 1.98 9.89
N HIS A 231 -13.65 1.77 10.69
CA HIS A 231 -14.82 0.98 10.32
C HIS A 231 -15.40 1.30 8.92
N GLN A 232 -15.45 2.59 8.58
CA GLN A 232 -15.96 3.08 7.30
C GLN A 232 -15.08 2.70 6.09
N GLU A 233 -13.78 2.49 6.30
CA GLU A 233 -12.87 2.00 5.27
C GLU A 233 -12.96 0.48 5.14
N VAL A 234 -13.07 -0.23 6.26
CA VAL A 234 -13.17 -1.70 6.29
C VAL A 234 -14.37 -2.20 5.50
N LYS A 235 -15.54 -1.57 5.67
CA LYS A 235 -16.78 -1.92 4.94
C LYS A 235 -16.62 -1.94 3.42
N LYS A 236 -15.77 -1.07 2.88
CA LYS A 236 -15.51 -0.95 1.43
C LYS A 236 -14.62 -2.07 0.88
N ARG A 237 -14.10 -2.94 1.74
CA ARG A 237 -13.13 -4.00 1.37
C ARG A 237 -13.78 -5.39 1.30
N LEU A 238 -15.10 -5.49 1.21
CA LEU A 238 -15.80 -6.79 1.17
C LEU A 238 -15.41 -7.65 -0.03
N GLU A 239 -15.36 -7.05 -1.23
CA GLU A 239 -14.91 -7.75 -2.44
C GLU A 239 -13.47 -8.24 -2.31
N PHE A 240 -12.59 -7.39 -1.75
CA PHE A 240 -11.20 -7.73 -1.47
C PHE A 240 -11.11 -8.92 -0.50
N ALA A 241 -11.91 -8.91 0.57
CA ALA A 241 -11.97 -10.00 1.54
C ALA A 241 -12.43 -11.32 0.90
N ASP A 242 -13.43 -11.26 0.01
CA ASP A 242 -13.91 -12.44 -0.71
C ASP A 242 -12.86 -12.97 -1.70
N ARG A 243 -12.24 -12.07 -2.48
CA ARG A 243 -11.22 -12.41 -3.49
C ARG A 243 -10.06 -13.19 -2.89
N PHE A 244 -9.54 -12.73 -1.74
CA PHE A 244 -8.40 -13.35 -1.06
C PHE A 244 -8.79 -14.28 0.10
N ARG A 245 -10.09 -14.59 0.24
CA ARG A 245 -10.63 -15.53 1.23
C ARG A 245 -10.29 -15.16 2.69
N PHE A 246 -10.25 -13.86 2.98
CA PHE A 246 -10.04 -13.30 4.32
C PHE A 246 -11.29 -13.45 5.17
N SER A 247 -11.45 -14.65 5.73
CA SER A 247 -12.65 -15.06 6.44
C SER A 247 -12.93 -14.23 7.71
N GLY A 248 -11.88 -13.78 8.41
CA GLY A 248 -11.98 -12.93 9.60
C GLY A 248 -12.43 -11.53 9.24
N LEU A 249 -11.78 -10.91 8.24
CA LEU A 249 -12.16 -9.60 7.71
C LEU A 249 -13.59 -9.61 7.16
N ARG A 250 -13.92 -10.63 6.37
CA ARG A 250 -15.26 -10.80 5.82
C ARG A 250 -16.30 -10.87 6.93
N LYS A 251 -16.09 -11.73 7.93
CA LYS A 251 -17.00 -11.84 9.07
C LYS A 251 -17.15 -10.51 9.80
N TYR A 252 -16.03 -9.82 10.05
CA TYR A 252 -16.03 -8.52 10.70
C TYR A 252 -16.86 -7.49 9.92
N ILE A 253 -16.72 -7.42 8.59
CA ILE A 253 -17.53 -6.54 7.73
C ILE A 253 -19.01 -6.89 7.87
N ILE A 254 -19.40 -8.15 7.69
CA ILE A 254 -20.80 -8.58 7.75
C ILE A 254 -21.45 -8.24 9.09
N ASP A 255 -20.76 -8.57 10.20
CA ASP A 255 -21.27 -8.36 11.56
C ASP A 255 -21.45 -6.87 11.89
N SER A 256 -20.91 -5.97 11.07
CA SER A 256 -20.89 -4.53 11.28
C SER A 256 -21.61 -3.71 10.20
N LEU A 257 -22.28 -4.38 9.25
CA LEU A 257 -23.18 -3.76 8.27
C LEU A 257 -24.49 -3.32 8.93
N GLU A 258 -24.90 -2.09 8.64
CA GLU A 258 -26.20 -1.53 8.94
C GLU A 258 -27.07 -1.48 7.66
N ALA A 259 -28.37 -1.25 7.80
CA ALA A 259 -29.29 -1.26 6.66
C ALA A 259 -28.89 -0.27 5.55
N ASP A 260 -28.37 0.89 5.92
CA ASP A 260 -27.95 1.95 4.99
C ASP A 260 -26.64 1.60 4.24
N ASP A 261 -25.85 0.64 4.74
CA ASP A 261 -24.63 0.17 4.07
C ASP A 261 -24.94 -0.85 2.95
N ILE A 262 -26.14 -1.44 2.96
CA ILE A 262 -26.51 -2.50 2.01
C ILE A 262 -26.80 -1.91 0.62
N GLU A 263 -27.48 -0.76 0.54
CA GLU A 263 -27.85 -0.16 -0.76
C GLU A 263 -26.62 0.19 -1.64
N PRO A 264 -25.56 0.84 -1.12
CA PRO A 264 -24.35 1.11 -1.89
C PRO A 264 -23.63 -0.16 -2.36
N LEU A 265 -23.54 -1.19 -1.51
CA LEU A 265 -22.87 -2.45 -1.84
C LEU A 265 -23.58 -3.24 -2.95
N VAL A 266 -24.88 -3.08 -3.08
CA VAL A 266 -25.68 -3.67 -4.18
C VAL A 266 -25.51 -2.85 -5.46
N ASN A 267 -25.49 -1.52 -5.35
CA ASN A 267 -25.45 -0.63 -6.51
C ASN A 267 -24.04 -0.47 -7.12
N ASP A 268 -22.94 -0.59 -6.37
CA ASP A 268 -21.58 -0.53 -6.92
C ASP A 268 -21.24 -1.75 -7.79
N SER A 269 -22.01 -2.83 -7.71
CA SER A 269 -21.80 -4.06 -8.49
C SER A 269 -22.32 -4.00 -9.95
N HIS A 270 -22.65 -2.81 -10.44
CA HIS A 270 -23.50 -2.63 -11.63
C HIS A 270 -22.84 -2.87 -13.01
N ASP A 271 -21.55 -3.19 -13.11
CA ASP A 271 -20.90 -3.41 -14.42
C ASP A 271 -20.39 -4.84 -14.70
N ASP A 272 -20.48 -5.77 -13.75
CA ASP A 272 -20.23 -7.20 -14.01
C ASP A 272 -21.10 -8.06 -13.08
N PHE A 273 -22.18 -8.64 -13.58
CA PHE A 273 -23.08 -9.47 -12.76
C PHE A 273 -22.42 -10.74 -12.21
N ASP A 274 -21.25 -11.11 -12.74
CA ASP A 274 -20.37 -12.17 -12.22
C ASP A 274 -19.44 -11.69 -11.08
N SER A 275 -19.31 -10.38 -10.84
CA SER A 275 -18.38 -9.80 -9.84
C SER A 275 -19.03 -9.46 -8.50
N VAL A 276 -20.35 -9.68 -8.34
CA VAL A 276 -21.01 -9.54 -7.03
C VAL A 276 -20.38 -10.54 -6.07
N SER A 277 -19.75 -10.04 -5.00
CA SER A 277 -19.12 -10.88 -3.97
C SER A 277 -20.05 -12.04 -3.59
N VAL A 278 -19.54 -13.27 -3.57
CA VAL A 278 -20.32 -14.49 -3.26
C VAL A 278 -21.09 -14.29 -1.95
N THR A 279 -20.48 -13.53 -1.04
CA THR A 279 -21.04 -13.15 0.24
C THR A 279 -22.23 -12.19 0.12
N LEU A 280 -22.15 -11.12 -0.68
CA LEU A 280 -23.31 -10.26 -0.95
C LEU A 280 -24.48 -11.06 -1.52
N ASN A 281 -24.20 -11.96 -2.47
CA ASN A 281 -25.23 -12.84 -3.01
C ASN A 281 -25.88 -13.70 -1.93
N SER A 282 -25.10 -14.28 -1.01
CA SER A 282 -25.62 -15.06 0.12
C SER A 282 -26.41 -14.22 1.13
N LEU A 283 -25.99 -12.98 1.39
CA LEU A 283 -26.68 -12.06 2.29
C LEU A 283 -28.01 -11.58 1.71
N LEU A 284 -28.09 -11.41 0.39
CA LEU A 284 -29.31 -11.02 -0.32
C LEU A 284 -30.32 -12.17 -0.45
N GLN A 285 -29.90 -13.44 -0.37
CA GLN A 285 -30.82 -14.59 -0.50
C GLN A 285 -31.97 -14.59 0.52
N PRO A 286 -31.74 -14.42 1.84
CA PRO A 286 -32.81 -14.27 2.82
C PRO A 286 -33.76 -13.11 2.52
N PHE A 287 -33.25 -11.96 2.04
CA PHE A 287 -34.07 -10.82 1.65
C PHE A 287 -34.92 -11.12 0.41
N LYS A 288 -34.36 -11.81 -0.60
CA LYS A 288 -35.07 -12.28 -1.80
C LYS A 288 -36.21 -13.26 -1.43
N LEU A 289 -35.96 -14.17 -0.49
CA LEU A 289 -36.95 -15.14 0.00
C LEU A 289 -38.06 -14.49 0.85
N SER A 290 -37.71 -13.54 1.73
CA SER A 290 -38.65 -12.75 2.54
C SER A 290 -39.56 -11.86 1.66
N CYS A 291 -39.01 -11.31 0.57
CA CYS A 291 -39.78 -10.56 -0.43
C CYS A 291 -40.84 -11.41 -1.14
N ALA A 292 -40.48 -12.63 -1.57
CA ALA A 292 -41.41 -13.56 -2.22
C ALA A 292 -42.56 -13.98 -1.28
N ALA A 293 -42.30 -14.05 0.02
CA ALA A 293 -43.33 -14.30 1.04
C ALA A 293 -44.22 -13.05 1.29
N CYS A 294 -43.70 -11.83 1.13
CA CYS A 294 -44.49 -10.60 1.26
C CYS A 294 -45.40 -10.33 0.05
N SER A 295 -44.95 -10.61 -1.18
CA SER A 295 -45.72 -10.41 -2.41
C SER A 295 -46.88 -11.41 -2.60
N SER A 296 -46.90 -12.48 -1.81
CA SER A 296 -47.99 -13.47 -1.76
C SER A 296 -49.05 -13.20 -0.67
N SER A 297 -48.87 -12.14 0.13
CA SER A 297 -49.82 -11.75 1.18
C SER A 297 -50.95 -10.84 0.62
N PRO A 298 -52.24 -11.10 0.89
CA PRO A 298 -53.36 -10.32 0.32
C PRO A 298 -53.48 -8.88 0.85
N ASN A 299 -52.63 -8.45 1.79
CA ASN A 299 -52.85 -7.27 2.61
C ASN A 299 -51.94 -6.09 2.19
N ARG A 300 -52.36 -5.33 1.17
CA ARG A 300 -51.66 -4.17 0.56
C ARG A 300 -51.32 -2.99 1.50
N ARG A 301 -51.64 -3.06 2.80
CA ARG A 301 -51.36 -1.98 3.77
C ARG A 301 -50.02 -2.09 4.50
N LEU A 302 -49.31 -3.21 4.34
CA LEU A 302 -47.95 -3.40 4.91
C LEU A 302 -46.81 -3.11 3.90
N GLU A 303 -47.14 -2.87 2.63
CA GLU A 303 -46.18 -2.65 1.53
C GLU A 303 -45.26 -1.43 1.75
N ASN A 304 -45.67 -0.42 2.52
CA ASN A 304 -44.86 0.79 2.71
C ASN A 304 -43.95 0.77 3.97
N ARG A 305 -43.90 -0.34 4.72
CA ARG A 305 -43.06 -0.45 5.94
C ARG A 305 -42.02 -1.57 5.90
N CYS A 306 -41.96 -2.35 4.82
CA CYS A 306 -40.96 -3.38 4.66
C CYS A 306 -39.70 -2.78 4.02
N VAL A 307 -38.57 -2.81 4.73
CA VAL A 307 -37.22 -2.45 4.22
C VAL A 307 -36.92 -3.16 2.88
N CYS A 308 -37.47 -4.37 2.72
CA CYS A 308 -37.53 -5.17 1.49
C CYS A 308 -37.99 -4.44 0.20
N ILE A 309 -38.88 -3.43 0.29
CA ILE A 309 -39.43 -2.76 -0.90
C ILE A 309 -38.56 -1.59 -1.39
N LYS A 310 -37.71 -1.01 -0.53
CA LYS A 310 -36.75 0.03 -0.97
C LYS A 310 -35.67 -0.56 -1.88
N VAL A 311 -35.15 -1.74 -1.54
CA VAL A 311 -34.14 -2.45 -2.34
C VAL A 311 -34.69 -2.93 -3.69
N LEU A 312 -35.98 -3.33 -3.75
CA LEU A 312 -36.64 -3.78 -4.99
C LEU A 312 -36.90 -2.67 -6.02
N ARG A 313 -36.94 -1.40 -5.62
CA ARG A 313 -37.11 -0.30 -6.58
C ARG A 313 -35.87 -0.01 -7.42
N TYR A 314 -34.71 -0.54 -7.02
CA TYR A 314 -33.44 -0.33 -7.72
C TYR A 314 -33.00 -1.51 -8.58
N THR A 315 -33.56 -2.71 -8.40
CA THR A 315 -33.23 -3.91 -9.20
C THR A 315 -34.11 -4.09 -10.44
N ILE A 316 -35.12 -3.23 -10.63
CA ILE A 316 -35.99 -3.23 -11.81
C ILE A 316 -36.02 -1.80 -12.37
N ASN A 317 -34.98 -1.45 -13.11
CA ASN A 317 -35.04 -0.61 -14.32
C ASN A 317 -33.78 -0.81 -15.15
#